data_AF-A0A8X6Q3X9-F1
#
_entry.id   AF-A0A8X6Q3X9-F1
#
_cell.length_a   1.000
_cell.length_b   1.000
_cell.length_c   1.000
_cell.angle_alpha   90.00
_cell.angle_beta   90.00
_cell.angle_gamma   90.00
#
_symmetry.space_group_name_H-M   'P 1'
#
loop_
_entity.id
_entity.type
_entity.pdbx_description
1 polymer ?
#
loop_
_entity_poly.entity_id
_entity_poly.type
_entity_poly.pdbx_seq_one_letter_code
_entity_poly.pdbx_strand_id
1 'polypeptide(L)'
;MSDSDKSDLDDYFPSSSGSETSEYDITSHEEDSDCDYSLKDARRWVQLGTKNLPMPPPRFPFSGQPGIKKNILDASNSLLFFELFFDEQLVLHIVTETSRFADQYINQHPGKEKSRTKFWHPTNTEEIYVFLEKFHVTTPRSAKRQKLQSDCPLRLTGRHFPDLVPSTSSEKNTSRKCIVCSKAKVRRETRYQCNECDVVLCVQHCFRNYHTADKL
;
A
#
# COMPACT_ATOMS: atom_id res chain seq x y z
N MET A 1 34.38 -34.97 1.97
CA MET A 1 33.98 -33.56 1.77
C MET A 1 33.09 -33.53 0.56
N SER A 2 31.79 -33.44 0.77
CA SER A 2 30.79 -33.41 -0.32
C SER A 2 29.74 -32.38 0.08
N ASP A 3 29.85 -31.17 -0.45
CA ASP A 3 28.84 -30.13 -0.31
C ASP A 3 27.75 -30.38 -1.36
N SER A 4 26.53 -30.63 -0.89
CA SER A 4 25.34 -30.75 -1.74
C SER A 4 24.57 -29.43 -1.70
N ASP A 5 24.48 -28.79 -2.87
CA ASP A 5 23.70 -27.60 -3.15
C ASP A 5 22.24 -27.76 -2.72
N LYS A 6 21.77 -26.86 -1.86
CA LYS A 6 20.38 -26.77 -1.42
C LYS A 6 19.76 -25.54 -2.10
N SER A 7 18.96 -25.78 -3.13
CA SER A 7 18.10 -24.74 -3.71
C SER A 7 16.83 -24.62 -2.88
N ASP A 8 16.69 -23.50 -2.18
CA ASP A 8 15.44 -23.07 -1.56
C ASP A 8 14.54 -22.51 -2.68
N LEU A 9 13.53 -23.30 -3.04
CA LEU A 9 12.51 -22.93 -4.01
C LEU A 9 11.40 -22.20 -3.26
N ASP A 10 11.35 -20.88 -3.37
CA ASP A 10 10.29 -20.06 -2.79
C ASP A 10 8.97 -20.30 -3.55
N ASP A 11 7.96 -20.77 -2.83
CA ASP A 11 6.60 -21.02 -3.34
C ASP A 11 5.94 -19.70 -3.76
N TYR A 12 5.84 -19.51 -5.08
CA TYR A 12 5.16 -18.39 -5.74
C TYR A 12 3.66 -18.44 -5.47
N PHE A 13 3.15 -17.52 -4.64
CA PHE A 13 1.71 -17.29 -4.46
C PHE A 13 1.15 -16.54 -5.69
N PRO A 14 0.20 -17.11 -6.45
CA PRO A 14 -0.45 -16.39 -7.53
C PRO A 14 -1.39 -15.33 -6.92
N SER A 15 -1.15 -14.05 -7.20
CA SER A 15 -2.15 -13.01 -6.96
C SER A 15 -3.32 -13.24 -7.92
N SER A 16 -4.43 -13.75 -7.39
CA SER A 16 -5.69 -13.82 -8.14
C SER A 16 -6.21 -12.40 -8.37
N SER A 17 -6.30 -12.03 -9.63
CA SER A 17 -6.98 -10.82 -10.10
C SER A 17 -8.49 -11.04 -9.98
N GLY A 18 -9.06 -10.68 -8.83
CA GLY A 18 -10.50 -10.62 -8.61
C GLY A 18 -11.02 -9.22 -8.91
N SER A 19 -11.43 -9.00 -10.15
CA SER A 19 -12.29 -7.88 -10.52
C SER A 19 -13.72 -8.29 -10.24
N GLU A 20 -14.29 -7.80 -9.13
CA GLU A 20 -15.73 -7.91 -8.86
C GLU A 20 -16.20 -6.56 -8.31
N THR A 21 -16.75 -5.74 -9.20
CA THR A 21 -17.47 -4.52 -8.87
C THR A 21 -18.81 -4.93 -8.24
N SER A 22 -18.92 -4.87 -6.92
CA SER A 22 -20.22 -5.00 -6.26
C SER A 22 -20.99 -3.69 -6.39
N GLU A 23 -21.96 -3.68 -7.30
CA GLU A 23 -23.08 -2.74 -7.28
C GLU A 23 -23.87 -2.99 -5.99
N TYR A 24 -23.79 -2.04 -5.05
CA TYR A 24 -24.76 -1.95 -3.98
C TYR A 24 -25.82 -0.93 -4.41
N ASP A 25 -27.05 -1.40 -4.57
CA ASP A 25 -28.24 -0.56 -4.76
C ASP A 25 -28.50 0.23 -3.47
N ILE A 26 -28.15 1.52 -3.48
CA ILE A 26 -28.73 2.48 -2.53
C ILE A 26 -30.16 2.72 -2.98
N THR A 27 -31.12 2.12 -2.27
CA THR A 27 -32.51 2.57 -2.31
C THR A 27 -32.58 3.94 -1.60
N SER A 28 -32.40 5.01 -2.38
CA SER A 28 -32.71 6.37 -1.94
C SER A 28 -34.22 6.51 -1.83
N HIS A 29 -34.70 6.78 -0.63
CA HIS A 29 -36.04 7.26 -0.39
C HIS A 29 -36.22 8.60 -1.12
N GLU A 30 -37.10 8.60 -2.11
CA GLU A 30 -37.43 9.78 -2.89
C GLU A 30 -38.26 10.75 -2.05
N GLU A 31 -37.69 11.92 -1.78
CA GLU A 31 -38.47 13.14 -1.56
C GLU A 31 -38.31 14.00 -2.81
N ASP A 32 -39.38 13.98 -3.60
CA ASP A 32 -39.62 14.69 -4.85
C ASP A 32 -39.24 16.18 -4.75
N SER A 33 -38.08 16.53 -5.31
CA SER A 33 -37.70 17.90 -5.62
C SER A 33 -37.04 17.93 -6.99
N ASP A 34 -37.81 18.41 -7.95
CA ASP A 34 -37.56 18.44 -9.40
C ASP A 34 -36.37 19.33 -9.80
N CYS A 35 -35.16 18.97 -9.35
CA CYS A 35 -33.92 19.52 -9.88
C CYS A 35 -33.12 18.42 -10.59
N ASP A 36 -33.30 18.35 -11.91
CA ASP A 36 -32.45 17.61 -12.85
C ASP A 36 -31.02 18.18 -12.83
N TYR A 37 -30.31 17.95 -11.73
CA TYR A 37 -28.92 18.36 -11.57
C TYR A 37 -28.03 17.17 -11.93
N SER A 38 -27.72 17.04 -13.22
CA SER A 38 -26.82 16.01 -13.71
C SER A 38 -25.43 16.16 -13.05
N LEU A 39 -24.89 15.10 -12.44
CA LEU A 39 -23.54 15.06 -11.87
C LEU A 39 -22.44 15.45 -12.89
N LYS A 40 -22.74 15.36 -14.20
CA LYS A 40 -21.85 15.80 -15.29
C LYS A 40 -21.72 17.32 -15.33
N ASP A 41 -22.78 18.06 -14.99
CA ASP A 41 -22.77 19.52 -14.98
C ASP A 41 -22.03 20.10 -13.78
N ALA A 42 -22.00 19.39 -12.65
CA ALA A 42 -21.23 19.77 -11.46
C ALA A 42 -19.71 19.88 -11.72
N ARG A 43 -19.17 19.22 -12.75
CA ARG A 43 -17.73 19.17 -13.06
C ARG A 43 -17.30 20.07 -14.21
N ARG A 44 -18.20 20.89 -14.75
CA ARG A 44 -17.87 21.83 -15.84
C ARG A 44 -17.15 23.06 -15.29
N TRP A 45 -15.89 23.22 -15.68
CA TRP A 45 -15.16 24.48 -15.47
C TRP A 45 -15.70 25.56 -16.41
N VAL A 46 -16.03 26.74 -15.88
CA VAL A 46 -16.53 27.88 -16.67
C VAL A 46 -15.63 29.09 -16.46
N GLN A 47 -15.31 29.80 -17.55
CA GLN A 47 -14.51 31.01 -17.52
C GLN A 47 -15.37 32.20 -17.07
N LEU A 48 -15.03 32.79 -15.92
CA LEU A 48 -15.73 33.97 -15.40
C LEU A 48 -15.20 35.24 -16.06
N GLY A 49 -16.09 36.00 -16.73
CA GLY A 49 -15.77 37.30 -17.29
C GLY A 49 -15.80 38.41 -16.23
N THR A 50 -14.79 39.28 -16.20
CA THR A 50 -14.65 40.35 -15.18
C THR A 50 -15.76 41.39 -15.15
N LYS A 51 -16.62 41.42 -16.19
CA LYS A 51 -17.66 42.44 -16.37
C LYS A 51 -19.07 41.95 -16.00
N ASN A 52 -19.29 40.63 -15.89
CA ASN A 52 -20.58 40.01 -15.57
C ASN A 52 -20.33 38.70 -14.81
N LEU A 53 -19.98 38.80 -13.53
CA LEU A 53 -19.86 37.63 -12.66
C LEU A 53 -21.28 37.14 -12.29
N PRO A 54 -21.56 35.82 -12.36
CA PRO A 54 -22.80 35.29 -11.82
C PRO A 54 -22.86 35.59 -10.31
N MET A 55 -24.07 35.72 -9.78
CA MET A 55 -24.24 35.90 -8.33
C MET A 55 -23.50 34.77 -7.59
N PRO A 56 -22.73 35.09 -6.52
CA PRO A 56 -22.08 34.07 -5.73
C PRO A 56 -23.11 33.04 -5.27
N PRO A 57 -22.80 31.73 -5.32
CA PRO A 57 -23.65 30.72 -4.74
C PRO A 57 -24.02 31.12 -3.29
N PRO A 58 -25.26 30.88 -2.86
CA PRO A 58 -25.67 31.17 -1.50
C PRO A 58 -24.73 30.45 -0.53
N ARG A 59 -24.38 31.11 0.57
CA ARG A 59 -23.58 30.47 1.63
C ARG A 59 -24.43 29.40 2.26
N PHE A 60 -24.08 28.13 2.03
CA PHE A 60 -24.70 27.02 2.71
C PHE A 60 -24.21 26.98 4.16
N PRO A 61 -25.07 27.22 5.16
CA PRO A 61 -24.66 27.04 6.55
C PRO A 61 -24.48 25.54 6.81
N PHE A 62 -23.33 25.16 7.33
CA PHE A 62 -23.15 23.81 7.86
C PHE A 62 -23.96 23.71 9.16
N SER A 63 -25.14 23.09 9.09
CA SER A 63 -26.05 22.89 10.23
C SER A 63 -25.74 21.63 11.04
N GLY A 64 -24.82 20.79 10.56
CA GLY A 64 -24.37 19.59 11.28
C GLY A 64 -23.48 19.96 12.46
N GLN A 65 -23.53 19.14 13.51
CA GLN A 65 -22.54 19.20 14.59
C GLN A 65 -21.24 18.54 14.09
N PRO A 66 -20.15 19.30 13.88
CA PRO A 66 -18.88 18.72 13.48
C PRO A 66 -18.25 17.97 14.65
N GLY A 67 -17.61 16.84 14.36
CA GLY A 67 -16.87 16.07 15.35
C GLY A 67 -17.30 14.60 15.42
N ILE A 68 -16.68 13.88 16.36
CA ILE A 68 -16.95 12.47 16.58
C ILE A 68 -18.30 12.34 17.28
N LYS A 69 -19.23 11.62 16.63
CA LYS A 69 -20.58 11.39 17.17
C LYS A 69 -20.65 10.27 18.20
N LYS A 70 -19.57 9.48 18.34
CA LYS A 70 -19.45 8.42 19.34
C LYS A 70 -18.93 9.01 20.66
N ASN A 71 -19.45 8.51 21.78
CA ASN A 71 -19.00 8.92 23.10
C ASN A 71 -17.62 8.29 23.38
N ILE A 72 -16.57 9.08 23.26
CA ILE A 72 -15.20 8.66 23.59
C ILE A 72 -14.90 9.18 25.00
N LEU A 73 -14.87 8.26 25.96
CA LEU A 73 -14.65 8.58 27.38
C LEU A 73 -13.22 9.06 27.65
N ASP A 74 -12.24 8.56 26.90
CA ASP A 74 -10.83 8.93 27.03
C ASP A 74 -10.19 9.16 25.65
N ALA A 75 -10.06 10.43 25.27
CA ALA A 75 -9.45 10.80 23.99
C ALA A 75 -7.92 10.56 23.94
N SER A 76 -7.29 10.23 25.07
CA SER A 76 -5.86 9.88 25.10
C SER A 76 -5.61 8.41 24.74
N ASN A 77 -6.63 7.56 24.85
CA ASN A 77 -6.55 6.17 24.48
C ASN A 77 -6.80 5.98 22.97
N SER A 78 -5.70 5.92 22.21
CA SER A 78 -5.74 5.71 20.74
C SER A 78 -6.44 4.41 20.31
N LEU A 79 -6.50 3.37 21.17
CA LEU A 79 -7.17 2.11 20.85
C LEU A 79 -8.69 2.29 20.69
N LEU A 80 -9.29 3.20 21.47
CA LEU A 80 -10.73 3.48 21.38
C LEU A 80 -11.13 4.00 20.00
N PHE A 81 -10.21 4.70 19.32
CA PHE A 81 -10.44 5.18 17.96
C PHE A 81 -10.27 4.06 16.92
N PHE A 82 -9.31 3.16 17.14
CA PHE A 82 -9.09 2.00 16.27
C PHE A 82 -10.32 1.08 16.25
N GLU A 83 -10.87 0.77 17.42
CA GLU A 83 -12.09 -0.03 17.57
C GLU A 83 -13.33 0.59 16.90
N LEU A 84 -13.31 1.89 16.56
CA LEU A 84 -14.41 2.50 15.80
C LEU A 84 -14.45 2.03 14.35
N PHE A 85 -13.30 1.68 13.78
CA PHE A 85 -13.13 1.25 12.39
C PHE A 85 -12.94 -0.26 12.27
N PHE A 86 -12.27 -0.87 13.25
CA PHE A 86 -12.11 -2.31 13.37
C PHE A 86 -12.97 -2.80 14.52
N ASP A 87 -14.26 -2.98 14.24
CA ASP A 87 -15.18 -3.55 15.20
C ASP A 87 -14.94 -5.06 15.38
N GLU A 88 -15.44 -5.60 16.49
CA GLU A 88 -15.28 -7.01 16.83
C GLU A 88 -15.81 -7.92 15.71
N GLN A 89 -16.91 -7.53 15.06
CA GLN A 89 -17.52 -8.31 13.98
C GLN A 89 -16.63 -8.38 12.74
N LEU A 90 -16.01 -7.27 12.34
CA LEU A 90 -15.04 -7.26 11.24
C LEU A 90 -13.82 -8.14 11.57
N VAL A 91 -13.30 -8.04 12.80
CA VAL A 91 -12.15 -8.83 13.22
C VAL A 91 -12.49 -10.32 13.25
N LEU A 92 -13.66 -10.69 13.77
CA LEU A 92 -14.17 -12.06 13.73
C LEU A 92 -14.35 -12.57 12.30
N HIS A 93 -14.81 -11.71 11.39
CA HIS A 93 -14.93 -12.05 9.98
C HIS A 93 -13.54 -12.33 9.37
N ILE A 94 -12.53 -11.52 9.66
CA ILE A 94 -11.14 -11.74 9.22
C ILE A 94 -10.59 -13.06 9.77
N VAL A 95 -10.80 -13.35 11.06
CA VAL A 95 -10.38 -14.62 11.68
C VAL A 95 -11.01 -15.82 10.96
N THR A 96 -12.31 -15.74 10.70
CA THR A 96 -13.07 -16.80 10.03
C THR A 96 -12.53 -17.04 8.62
N GLU A 97 -12.36 -15.98 7.85
CA GLU A 97 -11.92 -16.05 6.46
C GLU A 97 -10.48 -16.51 6.30
N THR A 98 -9.57 -16.01 7.15
CA THR A 98 -8.16 -16.44 7.13
C THR A 98 -8.01 -17.91 7.50
N SER A 99 -8.73 -18.38 8.52
CA SER A 99 -8.72 -19.78 8.91
C SER A 99 -9.30 -20.67 7.82
N ARG A 100 -10.46 -20.28 7.25
CA ARG A 100 -11.11 -20.99 6.13
C ARG A 100 -10.19 -21.12 4.92
N PHE A 101 -9.55 -20.02 4.51
CA PHE A 101 -8.64 -20.01 3.38
C PHE A 101 -7.42 -20.90 3.62
N ALA A 102 -6.84 -20.86 4.82
CA ALA A 102 -5.70 -21.70 5.15
C ALA A 102 -6.04 -23.20 5.11
N ASP A 103 -7.21 -23.59 5.62
CA ASP A 103 -7.68 -24.98 5.52
C ASP A 103 -7.85 -25.40 4.06
N GLN A 104 -8.47 -24.56 3.23
CA GLN A 104 -8.60 -24.81 1.79
C GLN A 104 -7.23 -25.00 1.13
N TYR A 105 -6.28 -24.13 1.45
CA TYR A 105 -4.94 -24.17 0.89
C TYR A 105 -4.18 -25.45 1.28
N ILE A 106 -4.20 -25.82 2.56
CA ILE A 106 -3.52 -27.01 3.09
C ILE A 106 -4.12 -28.29 2.50
N ASN A 107 -5.45 -28.34 2.33
CA ASN A 107 -6.14 -29.49 1.75
C ASN A 107 -5.83 -29.66 0.25
N GLN A 108 -5.74 -28.55 -0.50
CA GLN A 108 -5.42 -28.59 -1.93
C GLN A 108 -3.92 -28.84 -2.19
N HIS A 109 -3.04 -28.43 -1.26
CA HIS A 109 -1.59 -28.54 -1.39
C HIS A 109 -1.00 -29.28 -0.19
N PRO A 110 -1.17 -30.62 -0.10
CA PRO A 110 -0.57 -31.42 0.97
C PRO A 110 0.95 -31.27 0.92
N GLY A 111 1.48 -30.46 1.85
CA GLY A 111 2.86 -29.98 1.81
C GLY A 111 3.89 -31.08 2.07
N LYS A 112 5.12 -30.84 1.58
CA LYS A 112 6.30 -31.67 1.87
C LYS A 112 6.53 -31.79 3.39
N GLU A 113 7.27 -32.82 3.80
CA GLU A 113 7.32 -33.25 5.20
C GLU A 113 7.77 -32.17 6.21
N LYS A 114 8.51 -31.16 5.74
CA LYS A 114 9.10 -30.05 6.51
C LYS A 114 8.45 -28.68 6.26
N SER A 115 7.27 -28.63 5.64
CA SER A 115 6.60 -27.36 5.34
C SER A 115 6.05 -26.69 6.61
N ARG A 116 6.14 -25.35 6.66
CA ARG A 116 5.50 -24.52 7.71
C ARG A 116 3.99 -24.67 7.73
N THR A 117 3.37 -25.04 6.61
CA THR A 117 1.92 -25.27 6.49
C THR A 117 1.42 -26.41 7.37
N LYS A 118 2.29 -27.33 7.81
CA LYS A 118 1.95 -28.39 8.77
C LYS A 118 1.74 -27.91 10.19
N PHE A 119 2.30 -26.75 10.54
CA PHE A 119 2.19 -26.15 11.85
C PHE A 119 1.14 -25.04 11.89
N TRP A 120 0.34 -24.90 10.82
CA TRP A 120 -0.77 -23.96 10.81
C TRP A 120 -1.82 -24.38 11.84
N HIS A 121 -2.32 -23.39 12.57
CA HIS A 121 -3.51 -23.51 13.41
C HIS A 121 -4.46 -22.37 13.06
N PRO A 122 -5.78 -22.53 13.27
CA PRO A 122 -6.73 -21.43 13.16
C PRO A 122 -6.26 -20.23 13.99
N THR A 123 -6.43 -19.04 13.42
CA THR A 123 -6.06 -17.81 14.12
C THR A 123 -7.17 -17.39 15.09
N ASN A 124 -6.91 -16.40 15.94
CA ASN A 124 -7.88 -15.85 16.87
C ASN A 124 -7.85 -14.32 16.82
N THR A 125 -8.81 -13.69 17.50
CA THR A 125 -8.96 -12.22 17.52
C THR A 125 -7.70 -11.53 18.05
N GLU A 126 -7.08 -12.07 19.11
CA GLU A 126 -5.86 -11.51 19.70
C GLU A 126 -4.67 -11.55 18.72
N GLU A 127 -4.50 -12.66 18.01
CA GLU A 127 -3.47 -12.79 16.97
C GLU A 127 -3.66 -11.80 15.84
N ILE A 128 -4.92 -11.59 15.41
CA ILE A 128 -5.25 -10.60 14.38
C ILE A 128 -5.04 -9.17 14.90
N TYR A 129 -5.38 -8.86 16.15
CA TYR A 129 -5.10 -7.55 16.74
C TYR A 129 -3.59 -7.29 16.83
N VAL A 130 -2.79 -8.25 17.30
CA VAL A 130 -1.33 -8.15 17.34
C VAL A 130 -0.74 -8.02 15.93
N PHE A 131 -1.28 -8.75 14.96
CA PHE A 131 -0.89 -8.65 13.56
C PHE A 131 -1.15 -7.23 13.03
N LEU A 132 -2.36 -6.70 13.21
CA LEU A 132 -2.75 -5.36 12.76
C LEU A 132 -1.95 -4.26 13.48
N GLU A 133 -1.75 -4.37 14.78
CA GLU A 133 -0.92 -3.43 15.56
C GLU A 133 0.51 -3.36 15.00
N LYS A 134 1.08 -4.51 14.64
CA LYS A 134 2.44 -4.57 14.09
C LYS A 134 2.59 -3.81 12.78
N PHE A 135 1.55 -3.74 11.94
CA PHE A 135 1.57 -2.87 10.74
C PHE A 135 1.50 -1.38 11.09
N HIS A 136 0.84 -1.02 12.20
CA HIS A 136 0.72 0.37 12.64
C HIS A 136 1.99 0.90 13.33
N VAL A 137 2.79 0.03 13.96
CA VAL A 137 3.96 0.43 14.79
C VAL A 137 5.31 0.24 14.10
N THR A 138 5.41 -0.48 12.98
CA THR A 138 6.70 -0.61 12.28
C THR A 138 7.07 0.65 11.50
N THR A 139 7.82 1.54 12.17
CA THR A 139 8.96 2.23 11.55
C THR A 139 9.79 1.23 10.72
N PRO A 140 10.45 1.68 9.63
CA PRO A 140 11.21 0.78 8.77
C PRO A 140 12.25 0.02 9.59
N ARG A 141 11.99 -1.26 9.82
CA ARG A 141 12.95 -2.15 10.47
C ARG A 141 14.19 -2.16 9.59
N SER A 142 15.35 -1.83 10.16
CA SER A 142 16.67 -2.24 9.65
C SER A 142 16.76 -3.76 9.69
N ALA A 143 15.96 -4.44 8.88
CA ALA A 143 16.19 -5.82 8.52
C ALA A 143 17.43 -5.82 7.64
N LYS A 144 18.35 -6.77 7.88
CA LYS A 144 19.38 -7.12 6.91
C LYS A 144 18.72 -7.16 5.53
N ARG A 145 19.14 -6.23 4.67
CA ARG A 145 18.62 -5.93 3.34
C ARG A 145 18.69 -7.19 2.48
N GLN A 146 17.71 -8.09 2.65
CA GLN A 146 17.44 -9.13 1.68
C GLN A 146 17.08 -8.39 0.41
N LYS A 147 17.85 -8.68 -0.65
CA LYS A 147 17.74 -8.07 -1.96
C LYS A 147 16.43 -8.53 -2.58
N LEU A 148 15.31 -8.01 -2.08
CA LEU A 148 14.01 -8.23 -2.69
C LEU A 148 14.03 -7.43 -3.99
N GLN A 149 14.37 -8.12 -5.08
CA GLN A 149 14.16 -7.64 -6.44
C GLN A 149 12.65 -7.67 -6.78
N SER A 150 11.77 -7.45 -5.81
CA SER A 150 10.38 -7.16 -6.09
C SER A 150 10.29 -5.68 -6.33
N ASP A 151 9.96 -5.31 -7.57
CA ASP A 151 9.67 -3.94 -7.94
C ASP A 151 8.79 -3.29 -6.86
N CYS A 152 9.25 -2.16 -6.30
CA CYS A 152 8.43 -1.39 -5.36
C CYS A 152 7.06 -1.14 -6.04
N PRO A 153 5.92 -1.55 -5.45
CA PRO A 153 4.62 -1.48 -6.12
C PRO A 153 4.22 -0.04 -6.48
N LEU A 154 4.84 0.95 -5.84
CA LEU A 154 4.67 2.38 -6.11
C LEU A 154 5.81 2.97 -6.95
N ARG A 155 6.67 2.15 -7.57
CA ARG A 155 7.80 2.62 -8.39
C ARG A 155 7.36 3.61 -9.47
N LEU A 156 6.17 3.40 -10.04
CA LEU A 156 5.63 4.15 -11.18
C LEU A 156 4.57 5.19 -10.82
N THR A 157 3.95 5.05 -9.65
CA THR A 157 2.84 5.90 -9.20
C THR A 157 3.22 6.82 -8.03
N GLY A 158 4.31 6.50 -7.33
CA GLY A 158 4.84 7.27 -6.19
C GLY A 158 5.73 8.45 -6.58
N ARG A 159 5.95 9.36 -5.64
CA ARG A 159 6.88 10.50 -5.78
C ARG A 159 8.24 10.13 -5.18
N HIS A 160 9.18 9.74 -6.04
CA HIS A 160 10.52 9.33 -5.62
C HIS A 160 11.51 10.48 -5.73
N PHE A 161 12.40 10.64 -4.75
CA PHE A 161 13.46 11.66 -4.74
C PHE A 161 14.85 11.02 -4.70
N PRO A 162 15.85 11.57 -5.42
CA PRO A 162 17.23 11.09 -5.32
C PRO A 162 17.87 11.47 -3.99
N ASP A 163 18.39 10.48 -3.28
CA ASP A 163 19.18 10.62 -2.06
C ASP A 163 20.63 10.20 -2.25
N LEU A 164 21.52 10.62 -1.36
CA LEU A 164 22.92 10.18 -1.36
C LEU A 164 23.04 8.76 -0.79
N VAL A 165 23.91 7.95 -1.40
CA VAL A 165 24.28 6.64 -0.86
C VAL A 165 24.93 6.83 0.53
N PRO A 166 24.47 6.12 1.56
CA PRO A 166 25.01 6.24 2.91
C PRO A 166 26.45 5.73 2.97
N SER A 167 27.31 6.47 3.66
CA SER A 167 28.72 6.15 3.86
C SER A 167 28.87 4.92 4.77
N THR A 168 29.56 3.87 4.31
CA THR A 168 29.98 2.74 5.16
C THR A 168 31.35 3.05 5.76
N SER A 169 31.37 3.39 7.06
CA SER A 169 32.51 3.45 8.01
C SER A 169 33.89 4.03 7.61
N SER A 170 34.11 4.58 6.41
CA SER A 170 35.40 5.23 6.05
C SER A 170 35.34 6.16 4.82
N GLU A 171 34.37 5.99 3.91
CA GLU A 171 34.39 6.73 2.63
C GLU A 171 33.20 7.67 2.47
N LYS A 172 33.46 8.99 2.52
CA LYS A 172 32.45 10.06 2.38
C LYS A 172 31.82 10.14 0.98
N ASN A 173 32.35 9.40 0.01
CA ASN A 173 31.99 9.51 -1.42
C ASN A 173 31.79 8.13 -2.07
N THR A 174 31.26 7.15 -1.36
CA THR A 174 31.00 5.81 -1.93
C THR A 174 30.04 5.90 -3.11
N SER A 175 30.46 5.39 -4.26
CA SER A 175 29.63 5.21 -5.46
C SER A 175 29.24 3.75 -5.61
N ARG A 176 28.02 3.50 -6.10
CA ARG A 176 27.52 2.15 -6.40
C ARG A 176 27.07 2.07 -7.85
N LYS A 177 27.02 0.84 -8.39
CA LYS A 177 26.63 0.59 -9.78
C LYS A 177 25.16 0.96 -10.02
N CYS A 178 24.89 1.73 -11.07
CA CYS A 178 23.54 2.02 -11.52
C CYS A 178 22.88 0.76 -12.12
N ILE A 179 21.70 0.39 -11.63
CA ILE A 179 21.02 -0.83 -12.08
C ILE A 179 20.53 -0.74 -13.53
N VAL A 180 20.07 0.44 -13.97
CA VAL A 180 19.60 0.68 -15.35
C VAL A 180 20.77 0.57 -16.33
N CYS A 181 21.89 1.22 -16.03
CA CYS A 181 23.10 1.12 -16.85
C CYS A 181 23.66 -0.31 -16.86
N SER A 182 23.63 -0.99 -15.72
CA SER A 182 24.04 -2.38 -15.60
C SER A 182 23.26 -3.30 -16.54
N LYS A 183 21.93 -3.14 -16.59
CA LYS A 183 21.06 -3.89 -17.52
C LYS A 183 21.41 -3.60 -18.98
N ALA A 184 21.70 -2.33 -19.30
CA ALA A 184 22.18 -1.91 -20.62
C ALA A 184 23.65 -2.31 -20.90
N LYS A 185 24.29 -3.14 -20.06
CA LYS A 185 25.70 -3.54 -20.15
C LYS A 185 26.69 -2.37 -20.17
N VAL A 186 26.28 -1.20 -19.68
CA VAL A 186 27.15 -0.03 -19.50
C VAL A 186 27.60 0.05 -18.05
N ARG A 187 28.92 0.16 -17.84
CA ARG A 187 29.46 0.41 -16.50
C ARG A 187 29.31 1.89 -16.16
N ARG A 188 28.35 2.21 -15.28
CA ARG A 188 28.25 3.52 -14.62
C ARG A 188 28.05 3.35 -13.13
N GLU A 189 28.78 4.17 -12.37
CA GLU A 189 28.63 4.28 -10.93
C GLU A 189 28.04 5.65 -10.59
N THR A 190 27.32 5.70 -9.49
CA THR A 190 26.62 6.90 -9.06
C THR A 190 26.54 6.94 -7.54
N ARG A 191 26.48 8.16 -7.01
CA ARG A 191 26.34 8.46 -5.59
C ARG A 191 24.88 8.62 -5.17
N TYR A 192 23.95 8.45 -6.10
CA TYR A 192 22.52 8.65 -5.88
C TYR A 192 21.79 7.32 -5.78
N GLN A 193 20.82 7.25 -4.88
CA GLN A 193 19.90 6.13 -4.72
C GLN A 193 18.48 6.64 -4.47
N CYS A 194 17.49 5.82 -4.79
CA CYS A 194 16.14 5.99 -4.29
C CYS A 194 16.02 5.18 -2.99
N ASN A 195 15.70 5.81 -1.87
CA ASN A 195 15.54 5.12 -0.58
C ASN A 195 14.25 4.29 -0.53
N GLU A 196 13.17 4.76 -1.17
CA GLU A 196 11.88 4.06 -1.21
C GLU A 196 11.94 2.77 -2.04
N CYS A 197 12.62 2.82 -3.19
CA CYS A 197 12.80 1.66 -4.07
C CYS A 197 14.08 0.88 -3.77
N ASP A 198 14.93 1.40 -2.87
CA ASP A 198 16.19 0.79 -2.46
C ASP A 198 17.17 0.46 -3.61
N VAL A 199 17.16 1.30 -4.66
CA VAL A 199 17.96 1.11 -5.88
C VAL A 199 18.92 2.28 -6.14
N VAL A 200 20.07 1.95 -6.72
CA VAL A 200 21.11 2.92 -7.09
C VAL A 200 20.94 3.29 -8.56
N LEU A 201 20.82 4.59 -8.85
CA LEU A 201 20.45 5.11 -10.17
C LEU A 201 21.22 6.38 -10.49
N CYS A 202 21.64 6.55 -11.75
CA CYS A 202 22.21 7.82 -12.20
C CYS A 202 21.14 8.92 -12.09
N VAL A 203 21.50 10.06 -11.48
CA VAL A 203 20.61 11.22 -11.35
C VAL A 203 20.08 11.70 -12.71
N GLN A 204 20.93 11.68 -13.74
CA GLN A 204 20.53 12.02 -15.10
C GLN A 204 19.94 10.80 -15.81
N HIS A 205 18.70 10.93 -16.27
CA HIS A 205 17.93 10.00 -17.10
C HIS A 205 17.56 8.65 -16.46
N CYS A 206 18.47 7.97 -15.76
CA CYS A 206 18.19 6.66 -15.17
C CYS A 206 17.17 6.73 -14.02
N PHE A 207 17.24 7.77 -13.18
CA PHE A 207 16.28 7.98 -12.10
C PHE A 207 14.86 8.12 -12.66
N ARG A 208 14.67 9.05 -13.60
CA ARG A 208 13.38 9.24 -14.28
C ARG A 208 12.89 7.95 -14.93
N ASN A 209 13.71 7.32 -15.78
CA ASN A 209 13.29 6.12 -16.52
C ASN A 209 12.90 4.98 -15.58
N TYR A 210 13.62 4.80 -14.47
CA TYR A 210 13.27 3.80 -13.47
C TYR A 210 11.94 4.08 -12.77
N HIS A 211 11.51 5.34 -12.65
CA HIS A 211 10.26 5.71 -11.97
C HIS A 211 9.11 6.06 -12.94
N THR A 212 9.31 5.95 -14.25
CA THR A 212 8.28 6.30 -15.24
C THR A 212 8.04 5.26 -16.33
N ALA A 213 8.87 4.21 -16.44
CA ALA A 213 8.74 3.19 -17.48
C ALA A 213 8.53 1.78 -16.90
N ASP A 214 7.53 1.05 -17.41
CA ASP A 214 7.24 -0.35 -17.04
C ASP A 214 8.36 -1.33 -17.40
N LYS A 215 9.21 -1.00 -18.38
CA LYS A 215 10.26 -1.89 -18.90
C LYS A 215 11.63 -1.22 -18.85
N LEU A 216 12.60 -1.94 -18.27
CA LEU A 216 14.03 -1.60 -18.16
C LEU A 216 14.91 -2.75 -18.59
#